data_AF-A0A7K6RWI0-F1
#
_entry.id   AF-A0A7K6RWI0-F1
#
_cell.length_a   1.000
_cell.length_b   1.000
_cell.length_c   1.000
_cell.angle_alpha   90.00
_cell.angle_beta   90.00
_cell.angle_gamma   90.00
#
_symmetry.space_group_name_H-M   'P 1'
#
loop_
_entity.id
_entity.type
_entity.pdbx_description
1 polymer ?
#
loop_
_entity_poly.entity_id
_entity_poly.type
_entity_poly.pdbx_seq_one_letter_code
_entity_poly.pdbx_strand_id
1 'polypeptide(L)'
;LEAELQLDRLKPKLSRRILLLHGHHSSWHGTLVVAPEAPPLCRNLTAYLRDEADFKDKLSPVALSLSLALPQGGPGLVLYGDTLVQAQVGGARLSWG
;
A
#
# COMPACT_ATOMS: atom_id res chain seq x y z
N LEU A 1 -3.79 9.58 12.33
CA LEU A 1 -2.56 9.19 11.62
C LEU A 1 -2.78 9.42 10.14
N GLU A 2 -1.80 9.97 9.45
CA GLU A 2 -1.78 9.98 7.98
C GLU A 2 -1.18 8.66 7.51
N ALA A 3 -1.87 7.97 6.61
CA ALA A 3 -1.44 6.70 6.06
C ALA A 3 -1.26 6.80 4.55
N GLU A 4 -0.16 6.24 4.05
CA GLU A 4 0.10 6.07 2.62
C GLU A 4 0.37 4.59 2.32
N LEU A 5 -0.44 4.01 1.45
CA LEU A 5 -0.20 2.70 0.85
C LEU A 5 0.38 2.89 -0.55
N GLN A 6 1.51 2.26 -0.83
CA GLN A 6 2.16 2.23 -2.14
C GLN A 6 2.13 0.81 -2.72
N LEU A 7 1.54 0.67 -3.90
CA LEU A 7 1.47 -0.59 -4.63
C LEU A 7 2.68 -0.75 -5.55
N ASP A 8 3.25 -1.95 -5.60
CA ASP A 8 4.40 -2.31 -6.44
C ASP A 8 5.60 -1.35 -6.25
N ARG A 9 5.90 -1.00 -4.99
CA ARG A 9 6.83 0.09 -4.61
C ARG A 9 8.24 -0.07 -5.19
N LEU A 10 8.68 -1.31 -5.44
CA LEU A 10 10.00 -1.60 -6.02
C LEU A 10 10.08 -1.32 -7.53
N LYS A 11 8.96 -0.99 -8.18
CA LYS A 11 8.93 -0.53 -9.57
C LYS A 11 8.89 1.00 -9.65
N PRO A 12 9.52 1.59 -10.69
CA PRO A 12 9.33 3.00 -11.02
C PRO A 12 7.84 3.35 -11.13
N LYS A 13 7.44 4.56 -10.74
CA LYS A 13 6.01 4.97 -10.66
C LYS A 13 5.20 4.64 -11.93
N LEU A 14 5.78 4.87 -13.11
CA LEU A 14 5.14 4.63 -14.42
C LEU A 14 5.12 3.15 -14.84
N SER A 15 5.92 2.31 -14.19
CA SER A 15 6.06 0.87 -14.48
C SER A 15 5.41 0.00 -13.41
N ARG A 16 4.68 0.60 -12.47
CA ARG A 16 3.90 -0.14 -11.46
C ARG A 16 2.81 -0.94 -12.17
N ARG A 17 2.73 -2.21 -11.79
CA ARG A 17 1.87 -3.21 -12.43
C ARG A 17 0.50 -3.32 -11.77
N ILE A 18 0.38 -2.88 -10.52
CA ILE A 18 -0.87 -2.94 -9.76
C ILE A 18 -1.41 -1.53 -9.51
N LEU A 19 -2.72 -1.38 -9.71
CA LEU A 19 -3.46 -0.16 -9.46
C LEU A 19 -4.64 -0.45 -8.53
N LEU A 20 -5.05 0.54 -7.74
CA LEU A 20 -6.29 0.49 -6.99
C LEU A 20 -7.46 0.49 -7.96
N LEU A 21 -8.47 -0.34 -7.69
CA LEU A 21 -9.70 -0.39 -8.48
C LEU A 21 -10.40 0.98 -8.47
N HIS A 22 -10.41 1.64 -7.32
CA HIS A 22 -10.92 3.00 -7.21
C HIS A 22 -9.83 4.01 -7.56
N GLY A 23 -10.09 4.86 -8.56
CA GLY A 23 -9.19 5.93 -8.99
C GLY A 23 -8.02 5.52 -9.89
N HIS A 24 -7.75 4.22 -10.06
CA HIS A 24 -6.69 3.72 -10.95
C HIS A 24 -5.29 4.27 -10.61
N HIS A 25 -5.05 4.57 -9.34
CA HIS A 25 -3.75 5.02 -8.83
C HIS A 25 -2.98 3.86 -8.21
N SER A 26 -1.65 3.95 -8.23
CA SER A 26 -0.77 2.97 -7.57
C SER A 26 -0.47 3.32 -6.11
N SER A 27 -1.22 4.25 -5.54
CA SER A 27 -1.09 4.66 -4.15
C SER A 27 -2.44 5.08 -3.58
N TRP A 28 -2.66 4.78 -2.31
CA TRP A 28 -3.78 5.30 -1.53
C TRP A 28 -3.23 6.18 -0.40
N HIS A 29 -3.90 7.30 -0.15
CA HIS A 29 -3.64 8.16 1.00
C HIS A 29 -4.92 8.32 1.81
N GLY A 30 -4.80 8.39 3.12
CA GLY A 30 -5.90 8.86 3.95
C GLY A 30 -5.61 8.83 5.43
N THR A 31 -6.53 9.45 6.17
CA THR A 31 -6.43 9.61 7.61
C THR A 31 -7.05 8.41 8.33
N LEU A 32 -6.31 7.85 9.27
CA LEU A 32 -6.75 6.81 10.19
C LEU A 32 -6.98 7.43 11.57
N VAL A 33 -8.21 7.36 12.06
CA VAL A 33 -8.57 7.80 13.40
C VAL A 33 -8.48 6.60 14.32
N VAL A 34 -7.49 6.60 15.20
CA VAL A 34 -7.28 5.57 16.23
C VAL A 34 -7.63 6.15 17.59
N ALA A 35 -8.20 5.32 18.46
CA ALA A 35 -8.55 5.70 19.82
C ALA A 35 -7.78 4.83 20.83
N PRO A 36 -7.47 5.36 22.03
CA PRO A 36 -6.90 4.54 23.11
C PRO A 36 -7.81 3.34 23.41
N GLU A 37 -7.18 2.18 23.68
CA GLU A 37 -7.86 0.92 24.04
C GLU A 37 -8.85 0.35 23.00
N ALA A 38 -8.93 0.95 21.81
CA ALA A 38 -9.72 0.41 20.71
C ALA A 38 -9.02 -0.77 20.02
N PRO A 39 -9.79 -1.71 19.43
CA PRO A 39 -9.20 -2.75 18.58
C PRO A 39 -8.48 -2.15 17.36
N PRO A 40 -7.57 -2.90 16.72
CA PRO A 40 -6.90 -2.45 15.50
C PRO A 40 -7.88 -2.01 14.43
N LEU A 41 -7.65 -0.83 13.84
CA LEU A 41 -8.44 -0.32 12.74
C LEU A 41 -8.02 -1.01 11.43
N CYS A 42 -8.97 -1.68 10.78
CA CYS A 42 -8.75 -2.30 9.47
C CYS A 42 -9.50 -1.55 8.37
N ARG A 43 -8.86 -1.36 7.21
CA ARG A 43 -9.48 -0.82 6.01
C ARG A 43 -9.15 -1.71 4.81
N ASN A 44 -10.19 -2.15 4.10
CA ASN A 44 -10.03 -2.97 2.91
C ASN A 44 -9.97 -2.09 1.67
N LEU A 45 -9.03 -2.39 0.78
CA LEU A 45 -8.86 -1.75 -0.52
C LEU A 45 -8.74 -2.84 -1.58
N THR A 46 -9.43 -2.65 -2.70
CA THR A 46 -9.35 -3.56 -3.84
C THR A 46 -8.38 -3.01 -4.88
N ALA A 47 -7.48 -3.87 -5.35
CA ALA A 47 -6.50 -3.54 -6.38
C ALA A 47 -6.54 -4.61 -7.49
N TYR A 48 -6.08 -4.25 -8.68
CA TYR A 48 -6.00 -5.12 -9.84
C TYR A 48 -4.64 -5.03 -10.51
N LEU A 49 -4.23 -6.13 -11.13
CA LEU A 49 -3.07 -6.20 -12.00
C LEU A 49 -3.46 -5.61 -13.36
N ARG A 50 -2.63 -4.74 -13.92
CA ARG A 50 -2.80 -4.21 -15.28
C ARG A 50 -2.75 -5.34 -16.31
N ASP A 51 -3.11 -5.01 -17.54
CA ASP A 51 -3.05 -5.96 -18.65
C ASP A 51 -1.63 -6.55 -18.80
N GLU A 52 -1.53 -7.82 -19.19
CA GLU A 52 -0.25 -8.49 -19.34
C GLU A 52 0.64 -7.84 -20.42
N ALA A 53 0.05 -7.19 -21.42
CA ALA A 53 0.78 -6.46 -22.45
C ALA A 53 1.39 -5.14 -21.95
N ASP A 54 0.88 -4.60 -20.84
CA ASP A 54 1.29 -3.30 -20.29
C ASP A 54 2.61 -3.32 -19.52
N PHE A 55 3.10 -4.52 -19.16
CA PHE A 55 4.34 -4.66 -18.41
C PHE A 55 5.11 -5.93 -18.79
N LYS A 56 6.43 -5.79 -18.92
CA LYS A 56 7.31 -6.91 -19.31
C LYS A 56 7.69 -7.79 -18.14
N ASP A 57 7.73 -7.23 -16.94
CA ASP A 57 8.27 -7.90 -15.77
C ASP A 57 7.22 -8.71 -15.02
N LYS A 58 7.24 -10.03 -15.25
CA LYS A 58 6.31 -11.00 -14.66
C LYS A 58 6.92 -11.81 -13.52
N LEU A 59 8.23 -11.68 -13.29
CA LEU A 59 8.97 -12.52 -12.34
C LEU A 59 9.26 -11.78 -11.04
N SER A 60 9.50 -10.46 -11.11
CA SER A 60 9.77 -9.68 -9.91
C SER A 60 8.58 -9.71 -8.95
N PRO A 61 8.82 -9.88 -7.64
CA PRO A 61 7.74 -9.85 -6.66
C PRO A 61 7.05 -8.50 -6.67
N VAL A 62 5.75 -8.50 -6.34
CA VAL A 62 4.99 -7.28 -6.12
C VAL A 62 5.20 -6.87 -4.66
N ALA A 63 5.77 -5.69 -4.44
CA ALA A 63 5.97 -5.14 -3.10
C ALA A 63 4.89 -4.13 -2.73
N LEU A 64 4.18 -4.37 -1.64
CA LEU A 64 3.21 -3.45 -1.04
C LEU A 64 3.83 -2.80 0.18
N SER A 65 3.73 -1.48 0.32
CA SER A 65 4.30 -0.77 1.45
C SER A 65 3.28 0.17 2.07
N LEU A 66 3.18 0.15 3.40
CA LEU A 66 2.34 1.05 4.19
C LEU A 66 3.23 1.90 5.09
N SER A 67 3.10 3.22 4.97
CA SER A 67 3.73 4.18 5.88
C SER A 67 2.68 4.95 6.68
N LEU A 68 2.99 5.20 7.95
CA LEU A 68 2.17 5.95 8.89
C LEU A 68 2.95 7.15 9.40
N ALA A 69 2.29 8.29 9.46
CA ALA A 69 2.84 9.53 9.98
C ALA A 69 1.85 10.24 10.91
N LEU A 70 2.38 11.12 11.76
CA LEU A 70 1.54 12.07 12.48
C LEU A 70 1.09 13.18 11.51
N PRO A 71 -0.15 13.68 11.63
CA PRO A 71 -0.58 14.88 10.92
C PRO A 71 0.33 16.07 11.26
N GLN A 72 0.61 16.93 10.27
CA GLN A 72 1.39 18.14 10.51
C GLN A 72 0.66 19.10 11.46
N GLY A 73 1.41 19.70 12.40
CA GLY A 73 0.86 20.68 13.34
C GLY A 73 0.14 20.09 14.57
N GLY A 74 0.26 18.78 14.82
CA GLY A 74 -0.27 18.15 16.04
C GLY A 74 0.54 18.51 17.29
N PRO A 75 -0.06 18.37 18.50
CA PRO A 75 0.66 18.53 19.78
C PRO A 75 1.87 17.59 19.84
N GLY A 76 2.85 17.87 20.71
CA GLY A 76 4.17 17.22 20.84
C GLY A 76 4.17 15.71 21.11
N LEU A 77 3.50 14.96 20.25
CA LEU A 77 3.33 13.52 20.22
C LEU A 77 4.50 12.91 19.44
N VAL A 78 4.93 11.74 19.88
CA VAL A 78 5.96 10.95 19.21
C VAL A 78 5.31 9.66 18.72
N LEU A 79 5.51 9.35 17.44
CA LEU A 79 5.10 8.09 16.85
C LEU A 79 6.32 7.17 16.78
N TYR A 80 6.20 5.96 17.34
CA TYR A 80 7.29 4.98 17.42
C TYR A 80 6.77 3.56 17.16
N GLY A 81 7.69 2.62 16.94
CA GLY A 81 7.39 1.25 16.51
C GLY A 81 7.41 1.09 14.98
N ASP A 82 6.70 0.09 14.47
CA ASP A 82 6.65 -0.24 13.04
C ASP A 82 5.73 0.74 12.28
N THR A 83 6.28 1.91 11.96
CA THR A 83 5.58 2.98 11.23
C THR A 83 5.69 2.85 9.71
N LEU A 84 6.60 2.01 9.23
CA LEU A 84 6.75 1.66 7.82
C LEU A 84 6.91 0.15 7.72
N VAL A 85 5.96 -0.50 7.04
CA VAL A 85 6.00 -1.94 6.78
C VAL A 85 5.94 -2.22 5.28
N GLN A 86 6.54 -3.34 4.87
CA GLN A 86 6.51 -3.80 3.48
C GLN A 86 6.28 -5.31 3.43
N ALA A 87 5.35 -5.72 2.57
CA ALA A 87 5.09 -7.11 2.23
C ALA A 87 5.39 -7.36 0.75
N GLN A 88 5.79 -8.59 0.41
CA GLN A 88 6.06 -8.99 -0.97
C GLN A 88 5.28 -10.24 -1.32
N VAL A 89 4.66 -10.24 -2.50
CA VAL A 89 4.00 -11.41 -3.06
C VAL A 89 4.86 -11.93 -4.22
N GLY A 90 5.36 -13.16 -4.11
CA GLY A 90 6.17 -13.81 -5.13
C GLY A 90 5.34 -14.21 -6.35
N GLY A 91 5.97 -14.24 -7.53
CA GLY A 91 5.34 -14.57 -8.82
C GLY A 91 4.90 -16.04 -9.00
N ALA A 92 4.75 -16.82 -7.92
CA ALA A 92 4.22 -18.18 -7.99
C ALA A 92 2.70 -18.14 -7.84
N ARG A 93 2.03 -18.11 -9.00
CA ARG A 93 0.63 -18.52 -9.22
C ARG A 93 -0.43 -17.63 -8.56
N LEU A 94 -0.73 -16.50 -9.23
CA LEU A 94 -2.09 -15.98 -9.29
C LEU A 94 -2.89 -16.88 -10.26
N SER A 95 -3.18 -18.13 -9.89
CA SER A 95 -4.23 -18.89 -10.58
C SER A 95 -5.54 -18.61 -9.86
N TRP A 96 -6.36 -17.76 -10.47
CA TRP A 96 -7.80 -17.81 -10.23
C TRP A 96 -8.30 -19.10 -10.90
N GLY A 97 -8.71 -20.06 -10.09
CA GLY A 97 -9.49 -21.23 -10.47
C GLY A 97 -10.77 -21.24 -9.65
#